data_AF-A0A1I2DQK8-F1
#
_entry.id   AF-A0A1I2DQK8-F1
#
_cell.length_a   1.000
_cell.length_b   1.000
_cell.length_c   1.000
_cell.angle_alpha   90.00
_cell.angle_beta   90.00
_cell.angle_gamma   90.00
#
_symmetry.space_group_name_H-M   'P 1'
#
loop_
_entity.id
_entity.type
_entity.pdbx_description
1 polymer ?
#
loop_
_entity_poly.entity_id
_entity_poly.type
_entity_poly.pdbx_seq_one_letter_code
_entity_poly.pdbx_strand_id
1 'polypeptide(L)'
;MKTCCILLLLFGLVSCHKSQVEPQEVKATILTYEPTGYVCTGGYTIQPETEAIYMARTTNLPAPYNDFNTLKLPVSVWIRYKTPETPVENCGQPPLIQIVSMRAR
;
A
#
# COMPACT_ATOMS: atom_id res chain seq x y z
N MET A 1 4.61 30.81 51.42
CA MET A 1 4.62 29.42 50.89
C MET A 1 3.71 29.36 49.67
N LYS A 2 4.24 29.80 48.53
CA LYS A 2 3.59 29.76 47.22
C LYS A 2 4.68 29.30 46.25
N THR A 3 4.27 28.79 45.09
CA THR A 3 5.11 28.36 43.96
C THR A 3 5.85 27.04 44.09
N CYS A 4 5.13 25.93 43.90
CA CYS A 4 5.67 24.73 43.26
C CYS A 4 4.56 23.91 42.55
N CYS A 5 3.65 24.60 41.84
CA CYS A 5 2.65 23.95 40.98
C CYS A 5 3.04 23.95 39.49
N ILE A 6 4.30 24.23 39.16
CA ILE A 6 4.73 24.48 37.76
C ILE A 6 5.29 23.21 37.07
N LEU A 7 5.40 22.08 37.76
CA LEU A 7 6.02 20.86 37.20
C LEU A 7 5.09 19.96 36.36
N LEU A 8 3.81 20.33 36.18
CA LEU A 8 2.82 19.49 35.48
C LEU A 8 2.54 19.91 34.02
N LEU A 9 3.20 20.95 33.51
CA LEU A 9 2.88 21.54 32.20
C LEU A 9 3.82 21.14 31.03
N LEU A 10 4.73 20.18 31.23
CA LEU A 10 5.74 19.82 30.23
C LEU A 10 5.56 18.45 29.57
N PHE A 11 4.57 17.65 29.96
CA PHE A 11 4.31 16.34 29.33
C PHE A 11 3.31 16.37 28.17
N GLY A 12 2.76 17.54 27.81
CA GLY A 12 1.73 17.65 26.78
C GLY A 12 2.21 17.73 25.32
N LEU A 13 3.52 17.85 25.05
CA LEU A 13 4.01 18.25 23.71
C LEU A 13 4.78 17.18 22.93
N VAL A 14 4.90 15.94 23.42
CA VAL A 14 5.69 14.89 22.73
C VAL A 14 4.85 13.70 22.24
N SER A 15 3.52 13.77 22.33
CA SER A 15 2.65 12.85 21.58
C SER A 15 2.32 13.40 20.20
N CYS A 16 3.35 13.78 19.43
CA CYS A 16 3.21 13.83 17.98
C CYS A 16 3.28 12.37 17.51
N HIS A 17 2.16 11.65 17.66
CA HIS A 17 1.95 10.42 16.91
C HIS A 17 2.04 10.82 15.44
N LYS A 18 3.19 10.57 14.82
CA LYS A 18 3.41 10.74 13.39
C LYS A 18 2.38 9.84 12.71
N SER A 19 1.22 10.42 12.40
CA SER A 19 0.20 9.80 11.58
C SER A 19 0.95 9.24 10.38
N GLN A 20 0.86 7.93 10.16
CA GLN A 20 1.43 7.30 8.98
C GLN A 20 0.95 8.13 7.80
N VAL A 21 1.88 8.84 7.15
CA VAL A 21 1.57 9.71 6.02
C VAL A 21 0.77 8.87 5.04
N GLU A 22 -0.50 9.22 4.84
CA GLU A 22 -1.34 8.49 3.91
C GLU A 22 -0.63 8.49 2.56
N PRO A 23 -0.49 7.32 1.91
CA PRO A 23 0.25 7.21 0.67
C PRO A 23 -0.34 8.14 -0.38
N GLN A 24 0.53 8.98 -0.96
CA GLN A 24 0.19 9.89 -2.04
C GLN A 24 -0.24 9.07 -3.28
N GLU A 25 -1.13 9.65 -4.08
CA GLU A 25 -1.55 9.01 -5.33
C GLU A 25 -0.39 9.02 -6.33
N VAL A 26 0.02 7.85 -6.83
CA VAL A 26 1.12 7.70 -7.79
C VAL A 26 0.64 7.02 -9.07
N LYS A 27 1.32 7.32 -10.18
CA LYS A 27 1.12 6.58 -11.43
C LYS A 27 1.81 5.22 -11.33
N ALA A 28 1.11 4.18 -11.76
CA ALA A 28 1.65 2.84 -11.85
C ALA A 28 1.11 2.11 -13.07
N THR A 29 1.72 0.98 -13.39
CA THR A 29 1.25 0.05 -14.41
C THR A 29 0.99 -1.31 -13.76
N ILE A 30 -0.21 -1.84 -13.95
CA ILE A 30 -0.51 -3.25 -13.64
C ILE A 30 0.07 -4.08 -14.78
N LEU A 31 0.99 -4.98 -14.48
CA LEU A 31 1.76 -5.73 -15.47
C LEU A 31 1.14 -7.09 -15.74
N THR A 32 0.90 -7.87 -14.69
CA THR A 32 0.43 -9.25 -14.76
C THR A 32 -0.55 -9.54 -13.63
N TYR A 33 -1.38 -10.57 -13.83
CA TYR A 33 -2.21 -11.17 -12.82
C TYR A 33 -1.94 -12.68 -12.80
N GLU A 34 -1.62 -13.21 -11.63
CA GLU A 34 -1.48 -14.64 -11.40
C GLU A 34 -2.64 -15.12 -10.51
N PRO A 35 -3.49 -16.05 -10.99
CA PRO A 35 -4.60 -16.56 -10.21
C PRO A 35 -4.10 -17.30 -8.97
N THR A 36 -4.81 -17.13 -7.85
CA THR A 36 -4.44 -17.75 -6.58
C THR A 36 -4.53 -19.27 -6.65
N GLY A 37 -3.40 -19.95 -6.54
CA GLY A 37 -3.31 -21.42 -6.48
C GLY A 37 -2.05 -21.95 -5.81
N TYR A 38 -1.05 -21.11 -5.62
CA TYR A 38 0.24 -21.47 -5.03
C TYR A 38 0.54 -20.54 -3.86
N VAL A 39 1.01 -21.13 -2.77
CA VAL A 39 1.57 -20.39 -1.64
C VAL A 39 2.67 -19.50 -2.23
N CYS A 40 2.49 -18.18 -2.11
CA CYS A 40 3.40 -17.11 -2.55
C CYS A 40 3.25 -16.50 -3.96
N THR A 41 2.53 -17.08 -4.93
CA THR A 41 2.53 -16.59 -6.34
C THR A 41 1.12 -16.22 -6.84
N GLY A 42 0.36 -15.46 -6.05
CA GLY A 42 -1.00 -15.03 -6.42
C GLY A 42 -1.19 -13.53 -6.27
N GLY A 43 -1.92 -12.93 -7.21
CA GLY A 43 -2.28 -11.52 -7.20
C GLY A 43 -1.74 -10.76 -8.41
N TYR A 44 -1.50 -9.46 -8.24
CA TYR A 44 -1.10 -8.54 -9.30
C TYR A 44 0.34 -8.06 -9.13
N THR A 45 1.08 -7.99 -10.23
CA THR A 45 2.38 -7.30 -10.27
C THR A 45 2.16 -5.86 -10.73
N ILE A 46 2.67 -4.90 -9.96
CA ILE A 46 2.41 -3.47 -10.15
C ILE A 46 3.74 -2.71 -10.11
N GLN A 47 3.96 -1.85 -11.10
CA GLN A 47 5.16 -1.03 -11.20
C GLN A 47 4.80 0.46 -11.16
N PRO A 48 5.05 1.18 -10.06
CA PRO A 48 5.00 2.64 -10.04
C PRO A 48 6.07 3.24 -10.96
N GLU A 49 5.82 4.39 -11.58
CA GLU A 49 6.73 4.99 -12.57
C GLU A 49 8.15 5.27 -12.03
N THR A 50 8.29 5.49 -10.71
CA THR A 50 9.55 5.88 -10.06
C THR A 50 10.09 4.83 -9.09
N GLU A 51 9.43 3.68 -8.96
CA GLU A 51 9.75 2.71 -7.90
C GLU A 51 9.98 1.30 -8.46
N ALA A 52 10.41 0.42 -7.56
CA ALA A 52 10.57 -1.00 -7.86
C ALA A 52 9.22 -1.65 -8.17
N ILE A 53 9.28 -2.83 -8.79
CA ILE A 53 8.10 -3.67 -8.99
C ILE A 53 7.63 -4.17 -7.62
N TYR A 54 6.32 -4.08 -7.40
CA TYR A 54 5.63 -4.57 -6.22
C TYR A 54 4.64 -5.67 -6.58
N MET A 55 4.25 -6.44 -5.56
CA MET A 55 3.22 -7.46 -5.67
C MET A 55 2.04 -7.11 -4.75
N ALA A 56 0.84 -7.10 -5.29
CA ALA A 56 -0.41 -6.96 -4.55
C ALA A 56 -1.14 -8.30 -4.51
N ARG A 57 -1.07 -9.02 -3.37
CA ARG A 57 -1.66 -10.36 -3.19
C ARG A 57 -3.20 -10.41 -3.13
N THR A 58 -3.88 -9.34 -3.55
CA THR A 58 -5.34 -9.33 -3.62
C THR A 58 -5.81 -10.03 -4.89
N THR A 59 -6.90 -10.80 -4.80
CA THR A 59 -7.59 -11.33 -5.98
C THR A 59 -8.46 -10.28 -6.65
N ASN A 60 -8.94 -9.31 -5.87
CA ASN A 60 -9.83 -8.25 -6.32
C ASN A 60 -9.16 -6.89 -6.11
N LEU A 61 -8.91 -6.18 -7.20
CA LEU A 61 -8.51 -4.77 -7.12
C LEU A 61 -9.74 -3.88 -6.88
N PRO A 62 -9.56 -2.63 -6.41
CA PRO A 62 -10.64 -1.65 -6.40
C PRO A 62 -11.20 -1.39 -7.81
N ALA A 63 -12.47 -0.96 -7.88
CA ALA A 63 -13.08 -0.49 -9.11
C ALA A 63 -12.25 0.66 -9.74
N PRO A 64 -12.20 0.78 -11.09
CA PRO A 64 -12.89 -0.03 -12.10
C PRO A 64 -12.17 -1.34 -12.49
N TYR A 65 -11.16 -1.78 -11.73
CA TYR A 65 -10.30 -2.92 -12.08
C TYR A 65 -10.59 -4.19 -11.27
N ASN A 66 -11.77 -4.25 -10.65
CA ASN A 66 -12.18 -5.32 -9.76
C ASN A 66 -12.55 -6.63 -10.47
N ASP A 67 -12.56 -6.66 -11.81
CA ASP A 67 -12.75 -7.87 -12.62
C ASP A 67 -11.51 -8.14 -13.48
N PHE A 68 -10.78 -9.21 -13.12
CA PHE A 68 -9.56 -9.60 -13.82
C PHE A 68 -9.81 -10.16 -15.23
N ASN A 69 -11.02 -10.66 -15.52
CA ASN A 69 -11.33 -11.25 -16.83
C ASN A 69 -11.47 -10.19 -17.92
N THR A 70 -11.85 -8.97 -17.53
CA THR A 70 -12.04 -7.84 -18.44
C THR A 70 -10.86 -6.86 -18.42
N LEU A 71 -9.94 -7.02 -17.48
CA LEU A 71 -8.73 -6.22 -17.35
C LEU A 71 -7.74 -6.50 -18.48
N LYS A 72 -7.50 -5.50 -19.34
CA LYS A 72 -6.48 -5.59 -20.39
C LYS A 72 -5.12 -5.21 -19.83
N LEU A 73 -4.21 -6.18 -19.74
CA LEU A 73 -2.86 -5.97 -19.22
C LEU A 73 -1.84 -5.80 -20.37
N PRO A 74 -0.79 -4.96 -20.22
CA PRO A 74 -0.58 -4.05 -19.10
C PRO A 74 -1.52 -2.84 -19.14
N VAL A 75 -1.85 -2.25 -17.99
CA VAL A 75 -2.69 -1.03 -17.90
C VAL A 75 -2.10 0.01 -16.95
N SER A 76 -2.06 1.27 -17.41
CA SER A 76 -1.65 2.40 -16.59
C SER A 76 -2.80 2.92 -15.73
N VAL A 77 -2.49 3.15 -14.45
CA VAL A 77 -3.45 3.46 -13.41
C VAL A 77 -2.87 4.48 -12.43
N TRP A 78 -3.73 5.20 -11.74
CA TRP A 78 -3.34 5.92 -10.52
C TRP A 78 -3.66 5.03 -9.32
N ILE A 79 -2.73 4.89 -8.38
CA ILE A 79 -2.90 4.06 -7.18
C ILE A 79 -2.53 4.83 -5.91
N ARG A 80 -3.19 4.45 -4.80
CA ARG A 80 -2.70 4.70 -3.44
C ARG A 80 -2.46 3.34 -2.80
N TYR A 81 -1.32 3.13 -2.15
CA TYR A 81 -0.98 1.84 -1.56
C TYR A 81 -0.15 1.98 -0.29
N LYS A 82 -0.25 1.00 0.60
CA LYS A 82 0.57 0.92 1.82
C LYS A 82 1.35 -0.38 1.86
N THR A 83 2.48 -0.36 2.55
CA THR A 83 3.20 -1.59 2.90
C THR A 83 2.41 -2.33 3.99
N PRO A 84 2.21 -3.65 3.88
CA PRO A 84 1.55 -4.43 4.92
C PRO A 84 2.27 -4.32 6.27
N GLU A 85 1.51 -4.26 7.36
CA GLU A 85 2.07 -4.17 8.72
C GLU A 85 2.68 -5.48 9.20
N THR A 86 2.15 -6.61 8.71
CA THR A 86 2.65 -7.94 9.02
C THR A 86 3.68 -8.38 7.97
N PRO A 87 4.88 -8.83 8.39
CA PRO A 87 5.82 -9.49 7.50
C PRO A 87 5.14 -10.73 6.92
N VAL A 88 4.91 -10.72 5.62
CA VAL A 88 4.43 -11.91 4.91
C VAL A 88 5.65 -12.67 4.43
N GLU A 89 5.58 -14.00 4.49
CA GLU A 89 6.62 -14.87 3.97
C GLU A 89 6.97 -14.47 2.52
N ASN A 90 8.20 -13.97 2.39
CA ASN A 90 8.70 -13.40 1.15
C ASN A 90 9.47 -14.48 0.41
N CYS A 91 8.76 -15.29 -0.37
CA CYS A 91 9.27 -16.48 -1.06
C CYS A 91 10.11 -16.09 -2.29
N GLY A 92 11.10 -15.20 -2.09
CA GLY A 92 11.88 -14.57 -3.16
C GLY A 92 11.07 -13.62 -4.05
N GLN A 93 9.89 -13.20 -3.63
CA GLN A 93 8.97 -12.39 -4.42
C GLN A 93 9.28 -10.89 -4.32
N PRO A 94 8.77 -10.06 -5.25
CA PRO A 94 8.80 -8.62 -5.11
C PRO A 94 8.17 -8.16 -3.79
N PRO A 95 8.57 -7.00 -3.26
CA PRO A 95 7.98 -6.48 -2.02
C PRO A 95 6.46 -6.33 -2.14
N LEU A 96 5.75 -6.59 -1.03
CA LEU A 96 4.29 -6.56 -1.04
C LEU A 96 3.75 -5.16 -0.79
N ILE A 97 2.64 -4.86 -1.46
CA ILE A 97 1.82 -3.67 -1.22
C ILE A 97 0.35 -4.04 -1.08
N GLN A 98 -0.39 -3.24 -0.32
CA GLN A 98 -1.84 -3.27 -0.27
C GLN A 98 -2.37 -2.04 -1.01
N ILE A 99 -3.10 -2.28 -2.10
CA ILE A 99 -3.77 -1.22 -2.85
C ILE A 99 -4.99 -0.73 -2.06
N VAL A 100 -5.01 0.57 -1.76
CA VAL A 100 -6.08 1.26 -1.03
C VAL A 100 -7.14 1.78 -1.98
N SER A 101 -6.73 2.38 -3.10
CA SER A 101 -7.63 2.91 -4.12
C SER A 101 -6.96 2.91 -5.49
N MET A 102 -7.78 2.89 -6.55
CA MET A 102 -7.32 2.99 -7.93
C MET A 102 -8.21 3.92 -8.75
N ARG A 103 -7.63 4.56 -9.76
CA ARG A 103 -8.34 5.39 -10.73
C ARG A 103 -7.77 5.18 -12.13
N ALA A 104 -8.62 5.35 -13.14
CA ALA A 104 -8.17 5.40 -14.53
C ALA A 104 -7.20 6.55 -14.76
N ARG A 105 -6.18 6.31 -15.59
CA ARG A 105 -5.18 7.33 -15.95
C ARG A 105 -5.82 8.50 -16.68
#